data_AF-M7SD07-F1
#
_entry.id   AF-M7SD07-F1
#
_cell.length_a   1.000
_cell.length_b   1.000
_cell.length_c   1.000
_cell.angle_alpha   90.00
_cell.angle_beta   90.00
_cell.angle_gamma   90.00
#
_symmetry.space_group_name_H-M   'P 1'
#
loop_
_entity.id
_entity.type
_entity.pdbx_description
1 polymer ?
#
loop_
_entity_poly.entity_id
_entity_poly.type
_entity_poly.pdbx_seq_one_letter_code
_entity_poly.pdbx_strand_id
1 'polypeptide(L)'
;MKATFAAATAAALAGTTAAASLHHRHGHEVFHGLAKKNYPTGGLTNGTEECGCTTIYSTYYGEATLHNPPPPATTSSSAVVSSSATEAIPSTYETTIIVVPTPVPHTPTTTGVVTYPGTTVVLTSETTVCVPSTTSVPSGTHTLGGVTTVVTTATTVTCPYATVETSEGVTTSVVRTTEYVCPSGGTYTIAPTTTYVEQPTDVVVPSITNYPPGTYTQPEVVTTITDTKTVVYCPFEAVTPTSSVAPTTSAAPPTSAAPPTSTAPPATVYPTTTAAPAPEPTSAYATSAPPTSTASKPKPTGGNGGSLGGDTPGVPWGTTYTPYEPETGSCMSQEDVEEDIAGLAAKGIKIVRTYSTDCNTLEYVGGACEKHGIQMMVGVFVDGSDGCSASSGKISEQISSLKSWGKWDLVSLVTVGNEAIINGYCTAQEIASLIETCKSEFSGYTGLFTTAETVNIWQEPETQSALCGVVDILGTNAHAFFNYQTTAEKAGEFVKSQLDIVSELCDGKDGIVLETGWPSEGTSQGVAVAGISEQATAIDSIIKTCGEKAILFSLYDDHWKSGNTGCGNCEQHWGISKILDISVSINL
;
A
#
# COMPACT_ATOMS: atom_id res chain seq x y z
N MET A 1 -52.80 -10.55 -25.17
CA MET A 1 -52.76 -9.35 -24.29
C MET A 1 -52.32 -9.80 -22.91
N LYS A 2 -51.22 -9.21 -22.41
CA LYS A 2 -50.85 -9.01 -21.01
C LYS A 2 -50.69 -10.24 -20.10
N ALA A 3 -49.43 -10.57 -19.82
CA ALA A 3 -49.01 -11.05 -18.50
C ALA A 3 -47.60 -10.50 -18.24
N THR A 4 -47.53 -9.40 -17.50
CA THR A 4 -46.26 -8.82 -17.04
C THR A 4 -46.49 -8.19 -15.66
N PHE A 5 -45.46 -8.32 -14.82
CA PHE A 5 -45.22 -7.72 -13.50
C PHE A 5 -45.83 -8.41 -12.27
N ALA A 6 -44.96 -9.05 -11.48
CA ALA A 6 -44.56 -8.52 -10.18
C ALA A 6 -43.42 -9.37 -9.57
N ALA A 7 -42.24 -8.76 -9.38
CA ALA A 7 -41.30 -9.08 -8.31
C ALA A 7 -40.23 -7.99 -8.28
N ALA A 8 -40.51 -6.92 -7.53
CA ALA A 8 -39.53 -5.97 -7.04
C ALA A 8 -39.59 -6.00 -5.51
N THR A 9 -38.51 -5.52 -4.89
CA THR A 9 -38.26 -5.27 -3.45
C THR A 9 -37.68 -6.43 -2.64
N ALA A 10 -36.35 -6.57 -2.69
CA ALA A 10 -35.50 -6.80 -1.52
C ALA A 10 -34.01 -6.58 -1.88
N ALA A 11 -33.58 -5.32 -1.97
CA ALA A 11 -32.15 -4.97 -2.05
C ALA A 11 -31.96 -3.59 -1.39
N ALA A 12 -32.09 -3.53 -0.07
CA ALA A 12 -31.82 -2.34 0.71
C ALA A 12 -31.43 -2.75 2.14
N LEU A 13 -30.26 -3.39 2.30
CA LEU A 13 -29.57 -3.56 3.59
C LEU A 13 -28.12 -4.11 3.45
N ALA A 14 -27.48 -3.92 2.29
CA ALA A 14 -26.10 -4.35 2.02
C ALA A 14 -25.12 -3.17 1.82
N GLY A 15 -25.47 -1.97 2.28
CA GLY A 15 -24.76 -0.73 1.97
C GLY A 15 -23.60 -0.35 2.91
N THR A 16 -23.38 -1.04 4.03
CA THR A 16 -22.42 -0.56 5.05
C THR A 16 -21.06 -1.25 5.00
N THR A 17 -20.93 -2.41 4.35
CA THR A 17 -19.63 -3.12 4.21
C THR A 17 -18.94 -2.87 2.88
N ALA A 18 -19.67 -2.39 1.86
CA ALA A 18 -19.09 -2.05 0.55
C ALA A 18 -18.21 -0.79 0.61
N ALA A 19 -18.54 0.16 1.49
CA ALA A 19 -17.82 1.42 1.65
C ALA A 19 -16.34 1.18 1.98
N ALA A 20 -16.02 0.33 2.98
CA ALA A 20 -14.63 0.06 3.36
C ALA A 20 -13.74 -0.51 2.23
N SER A 21 -14.32 -1.26 1.27
CA SER A 21 -13.60 -1.78 0.09
C SER A 21 -13.52 -0.81 -1.09
N LEU A 22 -14.32 0.27 -1.08
CA LEU A 22 -14.25 1.38 -2.03
C LEU A 22 -13.14 2.39 -1.63
N HIS A 23 -12.72 2.41 -0.37
CA HIS A 23 -11.90 3.50 0.18
C HIS A 23 -10.38 3.32 0.13
N HIS A 24 -9.84 2.18 -0.31
CA HIS A 24 -8.38 2.00 -0.52
C HIS A 24 -7.92 2.48 -1.90
N ARG A 25 -8.80 3.12 -2.68
CA ARG A 25 -8.58 3.33 -4.11
C ARG A 25 -7.62 4.47 -4.49
N HIS A 26 -7.28 5.36 -3.53
CA HIS A 26 -6.63 6.64 -3.85
C HIS A 26 -5.68 7.15 -2.74
N GLY A 27 -5.16 6.27 -1.88
CA GLY A 27 -4.23 6.64 -0.80
C GLY A 27 -2.78 6.37 -1.18
N HIS A 28 -1.86 7.20 -0.72
CA HIS A 28 -0.41 7.03 -0.92
C HIS A 28 0.23 6.09 0.10
N GLU A 29 -0.46 4.99 0.46
CA GLU A 29 -0.05 4.12 1.57
C GLU A 29 1.39 3.59 1.43
N VAL A 30 1.80 3.28 0.20
CA VAL A 30 3.15 2.76 -0.04
C VAL A 30 4.22 3.83 0.08
N PHE A 31 3.94 5.08 -0.27
CA PHE A 31 4.87 6.18 -0.07
C PHE A 31 5.19 6.44 1.40
N HIS A 32 4.27 6.12 2.30
CA HIS A 32 4.50 6.19 3.75
C HIS A 32 5.49 5.12 4.26
N GLY A 33 5.60 3.99 3.56
CA GLY A 33 6.47 2.86 3.93
C GLY A 33 7.89 2.94 3.38
N LEU A 34 8.13 3.71 2.31
CA LEU A 34 9.42 3.79 1.63
C LEU A 34 10.53 4.46 2.46
N ALA A 35 10.18 5.15 3.55
CA ALA A 35 11.15 5.67 4.53
C ALA A 35 11.89 4.59 5.33
N LYS A 36 11.46 3.31 5.27
CA LYS A 36 12.10 2.19 6.00
C LYS A 36 13.01 1.30 5.16
N LYS A 37 13.17 1.54 3.86
CA LYS A 37 14.18 0.86 3.03
C LYS A 37 15.46 1.72 2.93
N ASN A 38 16.36 1.53 3.90
CA ASN A 38 17.81 1.79 3.88
C ASN A 38 18.36 2.94 3.01
N TYR A 39 18.48 4.13 3.60
CA TYR A 39 19.71 4.93 3.56
C TYR A 39 20.10 5.28 5.01
N PRO A 40 21.37 5.17 5.43
CA PRO A 40 21.75 5.38 6.81
C PRO A 40 21.81 6.88 7.11
N THR A 41 20.72 7.46 7.60
CA THR A 41 20.74 8.78 8.23
C THR A 41 21.12 8.61 9.69
N GLY A 42 22.42 8.70 9.98
CA GLY A 42 22.90 9.01 11.31
C GLY A 42 22.26 10.32 11.76
N GLY A 43 21.50 10.27 12.85
CA GLY A 43 20.79 11.44 13.37
C GLY A 43 21.76 12.48 13.93
N LEU A 44 21.43 13.76 13.76
CA LEU A 44 21.85 14.81 14.67
C LEU A 44 20.73 15.85 14.81
N THR A 45 20.38 16.11 16.06
CA THR A 45 19.54 17.21 16.53
C THR A 45 20.33 18.52 16.55
N ASN A 46 19.60 19.62 16.40
CA ASN A 46 20.03 21.02 16.28
C ASN A 46 21.22 21.45 17.16
N GLY A 47 22.26 21.99 16.50
CA GLY A 47 23.29 22.84 17.08
C GLY A 47 24.06 23.53 15.95
N THR A 48 24.07 24.86 15.95
CA THR A 48 24.72 25.77 14.98
C THR A 48 26.14 25.36 14.56
N GLU A 49 26.41 25.03 13.29
CA GLU A 49 27.77 25.07 12.73
C GLU A 49 27.80 25.45 11.23
N GLU A 50 28.74 26.33 10.92
CA GLU A 50 29.18 26.75 9.59
C GLU A 50 29.63 25.56 8.73
N CYS A 51 29.53 25.67 7.40
CA CYS A 51 30.12 24.71 6.46
C CYS A 51 31.62 24.52 6.71
N GLY A 52 32.00 23.48 7.45
CA GLY A 52 33.38 23.06 7.64
C GLY A 52 33.79 22.00 6.61
N CYS A 53 34.56 22.39 5.59
CA CYS A 53 35.37 21.42 4.85
C CYS A 53 36.46 20.88 5.79
N THR A 54 36.52 19.56 6.03
CA THR A 54 37.60 18.98 6.83
C THR A 54 38.89 18.89 6.01
N THR A 55 39.88 19.72 6.34
CA THR A 55 41.28 19.53 5.91
C THR A 55 41.99 18.66 6.94
N ILE A 56 42.51 17.51 6.52
CA ILE A 56 43.30 16.63 7.39
C ILE A 56 44.76 17.08 7.32
N TYR A 57 45.33 17.51 8.45
CA TYR A 57 46.79 17.63 8.60
C TYR A 57 47.32 16.43 9.39
N SER A 58 48.23 15.68 8.78
CA SER A 58 49.03 14.66 9.46
C SER A 58 50.45 15.17 9.66
N THR A 59 50.82 15.49 10.89
CA THR A 59 52.20 15.82 11.24
C THR A 59 52.94 14.54 11.62
N TYR A 60 53.91 14.14 10.81
CA TYR A 60 54.80 13.01 11.10
C TYR A 60 56.04 13.51 11.83
N TYR A 61 56.38 12.88 12.96
CA TYR A 61 57.67 13.05 13.62
C TYR A 61 58.54 11.82 13.33
N GLY A 62 59.63 12.02 12.58
CA GLY A 62 60.63 11.01 12.24
C GLY A 62 61.71 11.61 11.34
N GLU A 63 62.90 11.04 11.33
CA GLU A 63 63.96 11.50 10.43
C GLU A 63 63.61 11.24 8.96
N ALA A 64 63.93 12.22 8.11
CA ALA A 64 63.58 12.20 6.69
C ALA A 64 64.21 11.00 5.97
N THR A 65 63.37 10.11 5.45
CA THR A 65 63.79 9.05 4.52
C THR A 65 63.16 9.29 3.15
N LEU A 66 63.99 9.28 2.11
CA LEU A 66 63.57 9.51 0.72
C LEU A 66 62.84 8.27 0.17
N HIS A 67 61.56 8.38 -0.16
CA HIS A 67 60.80 7.32 -0.81
C HIS A 67 60.53 7.68 -2.27
N ASN A 68 61.00 6.84 -3.21
CA ASN A 68 60.78 6.97 -4.65
C ASN A 68 59.79 5.87 -5.10
N PRO A 69 58.51 6.19 -5.36
CA PRO A 69 57.56 5.21 -5.85
C PRO A 69 57.86 4.82 -7.32
N PRO A 70 57.71 3.53 -7.71
CA PRO A 70 57.94 3.09 -9.07
C PRO A 70 56.81 3.53 -10.03
N PRO A 71 57.10 3.79 -11.31
CA PRO A 71 56.12 4.23 -12.29
C PRO A 71 55.11 3.12 -12.65
N PRO A 72 53.86 3.49 -13.03
CA PRO A 72 52.80 2.55 -13.35
C PRO A 72 53.11 1.75 -14.62
N ALA A 73 52.85 0.44 -14.58
CA ALA A 73 53.03 -0.45 -15.73
C ALA A 73 51.82 -0.34 -16.68
N THR A 74 52.12 -0.03 -17.94
CA THR A 74 51.20 -0.10 -19.09
C THR A 74 51.37 -1.46 -19.77
N THR A 75 50.28 -2.15 -20.10
CA THR A 75 50.32 -3.14 -21.20
C THR A 75 48.98 -3.34 -21.89
N SER A 76 49.09 -3.36 -23.22
CA SER A 76 48.06 -3.39 -24.24
C SER A 76 47.50 -4.79 -24.55
N SER A 77 46.40 -4.82 -25.32
CA SER A 77 45.68 -5.99 -25.83
C SER A 77 46.51 -6.98 -26.66
N SER A 78 46.12 -8.26 -26.65
CA SER A 78 46.16 -9.18 -27.79
C SER A 78 45.22 -10.39 -27.58
N ALA A 79 44.84 -11.02 -28.69
CA ALA A 79 43.63 -11.81 -28.95
C ALA A 79 43.62 -13.31 -28.54
N VAL A 80 42.39 -13.79 -28.28
CA VAL A 80 41.72 -15.10 -28.56
C VAL A 80 42.51 -16.41 -28.49
N VAL A 81 42.06 -17.35 -27.62
CA VAL A 81 41.87 -18.79 -27.91
C VAL A 81 40.73 -19.38 -27.04
N SER A 82 39.87 -20.21 -27.65
CA SER A 82 38.75 -20.97 -27.06
C SER A 82 39.14 -22.12 -26.11
N SER A 83 38.28 -22.42 -25.13
CA SER A 83 38.06 -23.79 -24.61
C SER A 83 36.72 -23.94 -23.87
N SER A 84 36.06 -25.09 -24.08
CA SER A 84 34.68 -25.46 -23.71
C SER A 84 34.48 -26.04 -22.29
N ALA A 85 33.19 -26.13 -21.90
CA ALA A 85 32.54 -26.96 -20.85
C ALA A 85 32.67 -26.47 -19.39
N THR A 86 31.65 -26.48 -18.52
CA THR A 86 30.53 -27.44 -18.35
C THR A 86 29.37 -26.78 -17.57
N GLU A 87 28.15 -27.25 -17.85
CA GLU A 87 26.85 -26.85 -17.32
C GLU A 87 26.63 -27.29 -15.86
N ALA A 88 26.07 -26.42 -15.01
CA ALA A 88 25.72 -26.73 -13.62
C ALA A 88 24.20 -26.80 -13.44
N ILE A 89 23.73 -27.90 -12.85
CA ILE A 89 22.32 -28.24 -12.60
C ILE A 89 21.79 -27.43 -11.40
N PRO A 90 20.57 -26.85 -11.42
CA PRO A 90 20.01 -26.20 -10.25
C PRO A 90 19.42 -27.24 -9.27
N SER A 91 19.74 -27.10 -7.98
CA SER A 91 19.12 -27.82 -6.87
C SER A 91 17.99 -26.99 -6.26
N THR A 92 16.79 -27.57 -6.22
CA THR A 92 15.62 -27.05 -5.51
C THR A 92 15.71 -27.40 -4.03
N TYR A 93 15.56 -26.41 -3.14
CA TYR A 93 15.39 -26.63 -1.70
C TYR A 93 13.96 -26.26 -1.30
N GLU A 94 13.17 -27.23 -0.85
CA GLU A 94 11.94 -26.97 -0.11
C GLU A 94 12.29 -26.59 1.33
N THR A 95 11.83 -25.42 1.80
CA THR A 95 11.98 -25.01 3.20
C THR A 95 10.74 -25.47 3.96
N THR A 96 10.86 -26.55 4.74
CA THR A 96 9.81 -26.98 5.67
C THR A 96 9.85 -26.10 6.91
N ILE A 97 8.85 -25.22 7.08
CA ILE A 97 8.67 -24.40 8.28
C ILE A 97 8.24 -25.31 9.44
N ILE A 98 9.15 -25.56 10.40
CA ILE A 98 8.82 -26.27 11.64
C ILE A 98 8.06 -25.29 12.54
N VAL A 99 6.77 -25.53 12.76
CA VAL A 99 5.94 -24.76 13.71
C VAL A 99 6.30 -25.22 15.12
N VAL A 100 6.99 -24.36 15.87
CA VAL A 100 7.48 -24.65 17.23
C VAL A 100 6.47 -24.16 18.28
N PRO A 101 6.27 -24.90 19.38
CA PRO A 101 5.32 -24.56 20.45
C PRO A 101 5.63 -23.21 21.13
N THR A 102 4.93 -22.16 20.72
CA THR A 102 4.99 -20.83 21.34
C THR A 102 3.68 -20.59 22.09
N PRO A 103 3.66 -20.08 23.35
CA PRO A 103 2.42 -19.69 24.01
C PRO A 103 1.70 -18.65 23.16
N VAL A 104 0.64 -19.04 22.45
CA VAL A 104 -0.14 -18.13 21.62
C VAL A 104 -1.19 -17.47 22.50
N PRO A 105 -1.16 -16.14 22.68
CA PRO A 105 -2.25 -15.44 23.33
C PRO A 105 -3.47 -15.45 22.41
N HIS A 106 -4.61 -15.93 22.91
CA HIS A 106 -5.87 -15.84 22.18
C HIS A 106 -6.70 -14.69 22.74
N THR A 107 -7.05 -13.73 21.88
CA THR A 107 -7.98 -12.63 22.14
C THR A 107 -9.32 -12.93 21.46
N PRO A 108 -10.27 -13.57 22.16
CA PRO A 108 -11.55 -13.93 21.58
C PRO A 108 -12.36 -12.68 21.18
N THR A 109 -12.80 -12.60 19.94
CA THR A 109 -13.62 -11.50 19.38
C THR A 109 -15.11 -11.66 19.68
N THR A 110 -15.50 -12.81 20.24
CA THR A 110 -16.90 -13.15 20.56
C THR A 110 -17.01 -13.87 21.91
N THR A 111 -18.12 -13.66 22.61
CA THR A 111 -18.43 -14.37 23.88
C THR A 111 -19.05 -15.73 23.59
N GLY A 112 -18.67 -16.78 24.32
CA GLY A 112 -19.17 -18.14 24.11
C GLY A 112 -18.23 -19.24 24.60
N VAL A 113 -18.62 -20.51 24.40
CA VAL A 113 -17.74 -21.66 24.66
C VAL A 113 -16.80 -21.84 23.48
N VAL A 114 -15.49 -21.83 23.74
CA VAL A 114 -14.44 -22.00 22.74
C VAL A 114 -13.59 -23.21 23.10
N THR A 115 -13.35 -24.07 22.11
CA THR A 115 -12.46 -25.24 22.22
C THR A 115 -11.19 -24.99 21.42
N TYR A 116 -10.04 -25.05 22.08
CA TYR A 116 -8.71 -24.99 21.46
C TYR A 116 -8.15 -26.42 21.37
N PRO A 117 -7.89 -26.95 20.16
CA PRO A 117 -7.45 -28.34 19.98
C PRO A 117 -6.04 -28.55 20.54
N GLY A 118 -5.80 -29.71 21.16
CA GLY A 118 -4.48 -30.09 21.65
C GLY A 118 -3.50 -30.43 20.52
N THR A 119 -2.22 -30.12 20.71
CA THR A 119 -1.14 -30.34 19.71
C THR A 119 0.11 -30.93 20.38
N THR A 120 0.76 -31.92 19.75
CA THR A 120 2.05 -32.48 20.23
C THR A 120 3.15 -32.24 19.20
N VAL A 121 4.30 -31.71 19.65
CA VAL A 121 5.49 -31.45 18.83
C VAL A 121 6.69 -32.18 19.42
N VAL A 122 7.47 -32.87 18.58
CA VAL A 122 8.70 -33.56 18.99
C VAL A 122 9.90 -32.83 18.39
N LEU A 123 10.77 -32.30 19.24
CA LEU A 123 12.04 -31.67 18.84
C LEU A 123 13.18 -32.69 18.98
N THR A 124 13.88 -32.97 17.88
CA THR A 124 15.01 -33.91 17.83
C THR A 124 16.37 -33.24 18.05
N SER A 125 16.43 -31.91 17.95
CA SER A 125 17.61 -31.08 18.19
C SER A 125 17.24 -29.80 18.94
N GLU A 126 18.23 -29.16 19.55
CA GLU A 126 18.07 -27.84 20.16
C GLU A 126 17.55 -26.85 19.12
N THR A 127 16.47 -26.13 19.46
CA THR A 127 15.76 -25.25 18.53
C THR A 127 15.59 -23.88 19.17
N THR A 128 16.08 -22.85 18.50
CA THR A 128 15.98 -21.45 18.92
C THR A 128 14.81 -20.78 18.22
N VAL A 129 13.92 -20.13 18.97
CA VAL A 129 12.73 -19.45 18.42
C VAL A 129 12.48 -18.10 19.06
N CYS A 130 11.69 -17.28 18.37
CA CYS A 130 11.19 -16.02 18.90
C CYS A 130 9.95 -16.26 19.77
N VAL A 131 9.94 -15.65 20.96
CA VAL A 131 8.78 -15.58 21.84
C VAL A 131 8.47 -14.12 22.16
N PRO A 132 7.21 -13.71 22.31
CA PRO A 132 6.90 -12.35 22.74
C PRO A 132 7.28 -12.14 24.21
N SER A 133 8.01 -11.06 24.49
CA SER A 133 8.36 -10.61 25.84
C SER A 133 7.64 -9.30 26.15
N THR A 134 6.85 -9.28 27.22
CA THR A 134 6.06 -8.10 27.61
C THR A 134 6.73 -7.38 28.78
N THR A 135 6.92 -6.07 28.65
CA THR A 135 7.46 -5.21 29.72
C THR A 135 6.58 -3.98 29.89
N SER A 136 6.11 -3.75 31.12
CA SER A 136 5.33 -2.56 31.46
C SER A 136 6.26 -1.36 31.59
N VAL A 137 5.99 -0.30 30.82
CA VAL A 137 6.84 0.90 30.80
C VAL A 137 6.03 2.18 30.99
N PRO A 138 6.53 3.18 31.73
CA PRO A 138 5.89 4.49 31.86
C PRO A 138 6.00 5.31 30.56
N SER A 139 5.31 6.45 30.46
CA SER A 139 5.45 7.36 29.33
C SER A 139 6.91 7.77 29.09
N GLY A 140 7.40 7.70 27.85
CA GLY A 140 8.77 8.03 27.48
C GLY A 140 9.39 7.02 26.53
N THR A 141 10.68 7.23 26.25
CA THR A 141 11.48 6.35 25.37
C THR A 141 12.12 5.23 26.18
N HIS A 142 11.92 3.99 25.75
CA HIS A 142 12.47 2.79 26.39
C HIS A 142 13.20 1.92 25.38
N THR A 143 14.33 1.34 25.81
CA THR A 143 15.11 0.39 25.03
C THR A 143 14.93 -0.99 25.67
N LEU A 144 14.25 -1.89 24.95
CA LEU A 144 13.81 -3.20 25.43
C LEU A 144 14.28 -4.30 24.47
N GLY A 145 14.42 -5.52 24.99
CA GLY A 145 14.87 -6.67 24.20
C GLY A 145 16.36 -6.61 23.83
N GLY A 146 16.71 -7.24 22.70
CA GLY A 146 18.11 -7.42 22.29
C GLY A 146 18.80 -8.58 23.02
N VAL A 147 20.03 -8.88 22.60
CA VAL A 147 20.83 -9.99 23.14
C VAL A 147 22.00 -9.43 23.93
N THR A 148 22.10 -9.82 25.19
CA THR A 148 23.20 -9.39 26.06
C THR A 148 24.35 -10.36 25.97
N THR A 149 25.54 -9.86 25.66
CA THR A 149 26.77 -10.64 25.61
C THR A 149 27.87 -9.98 26.43
N VAL A 150 28.75 -10.79 27.00
CA VAL A 150 29.87 -10.32 27.82
C VAL A 150 31.16 -10.77 27.15
N VAL A 151 32.02 -9.81 26.81
CA VAL A 151 33.35 -10.09 26.25
C VAL A 151 34.42 -9.60 27.22
N THR A 152 35.57 -10.27 27.25
CA THR A 152 36.69 -9.92 28.15
C THR A 152 37.76 -9.08 27.44
N THR A 153 37.82 -9.14 26.10
CA THR A 153 38.73 -8.36 25.25
C THR A 153 38.00 -7.86 24.01
N ALA A 154 38.62 -6.96 23.25
CA ALA A 154 38.09 -6.52 21.96
C ALA A 154 37.92 -7.73 21.03
N THR A 155 36.71 -7.93 20.49
CA THR A 155 36.38 -9.04 19.59
C THR A 155 35.13 -8.74 18.79
N THR A 156 34.98 -9.36 17.64
CA THR A 156 33.69 -9.41 16.93
C THR A 156 32.93 -10.64 17.42
N VAL A 157 31.64 -10.48 17.70
CA VAL A 157 30.73 -11.57 18.09
C VAL A 157 29.61 -11.70 17.06
N THR A 158 29.28 -12.94 16.72
CA THR A 158 28.13 -13.26 15.88
C THR A 158 26.98 -13.66 16.80
N CYS A 159 25.90 -12.88 16.82
CA CYS A 159 24.79 -13.11 17.74
C CYS A 159 23.47 -13.26 16.97
N PRO A 160 22.71 -14.35 17.21
CA PRO A 160 21.32 -14.39 16.78
C PRO A 160 20.54 -13.37 17.63
N TYR A 161 19.62 -12.62 17.02
CA TYR A 161 18.71 -11.69 17.69
C TYR A 161 17.30 -11.84 17.13
N ALA A 162 16.30 -11.64 17.98
CA ALA A 162 14.90 -11.67 17.58
C ALA A 162 14.50 -10.29 17.06
N THR A 163 13.83 -10.25 15.92
CA THR A 163 13.26 -9.04 15.33
C THR A 163 11.90 -9.34 14.73
N VAL A 164 11.13 -8.31 14.42
CA VAL A 164 9.91 -8.46 13.61
C VAL A 164 10.23 -8.19 12.15
N GLU A 165 9.67 -9.00 11.26
CA GLU A 165 9.62 -8.74 9.83
C GLU A 165 8.18 -8.67 9.39
N THR A 166 7.87 -7.66 8.59
CA THR A 166 6.56 -7.51 7.98
C THR A 166 6.70 -7.88 6.51
N SER A 167 6.07 -8.98 6.13
CA SER A 167 5.91 -9.41 4.75
C SER A 167 4.42 -9.57 4.50
N GLU A 168 3.90 -9.02 3.41
CA GLU A 168 2.49 -9.17 3.02
C GLU A 168 1.49 -8.71 4.12
N GLY A 169 1.85 -7.68 4.89
CA GLY A 169 1.03 -7.16 6.00
C GLY A 169 1.00 -8.04 7.25
N VAL A 170 1.63 -9.22 7.23
CA VAL A 170 1.75 -10.10 8.40
C VAL A 170 3.07 -9.82 9.11
N THR A 171 2.99 -9.29 10.32
CA THR A 171 4.17 -9.09 11.17
C THR A 171 4.52 -10.40 11.85
N THR A 172 5.63 -11.01 11.44
CA THR A 172 6.14 -12.27 12.00
C THR A 172 7.41 -12.00 12.79
N SER A 173 7.53 -12.61 13.97
CA SER A 173 8.80 -12.57 14.72
C SER A 173 9.78 -13.58 14.12
N VAL A 174 10.95 -13.09 13.70
CA VAL A 174 12.01 -13.90 13.07
C VAL A 174 13.32 -13.78 13.83
N VAL A 175 14.13 -14.84 13.79
CA VAL A 175 15.50 -14.83 14.33
C VAL A 175 16.46 -14.49 13.17
N ARG A 176 17.20 -13.39 13.30
CA ARG A 176 18.28 -13.00 12.38
C ARG A 176 19.63 -13.11 13.08
N THR A 177 20.72 -13.09 12.32
CA THR A 177 22.08 -13.11 12.86
C THR A 177 22.79 -11.82 12.47
N THR A 178 23.48 -11.20 13.41
CA THR A 178 24.32 -10.02 13.15
C THR A 178 25.73 -10.23 13.69
N GLU A 179 26.71 -9.63 13.03
CA GLU A 179 28.04 -9.43 13.59
C GLU A 179 28.08 -8.10 14.34
N TYR A 180 28.64 -8.10 15.55
CA TYR A 180 28.80 -6.92 16.36
C TYR A 180 30.24 -6.82 16.84
N VAL A 181 30.88 -5.69 16.58
CA VAL A 181 32.27 -5.43 17.02
C VAL A 181 32.23 -4.89 18.45
N CYS A 182 32.70 -5.68 19.41
CA CYS A 182 32.91 -5.25 20.77
C CYS A 182 34.33 -4.64 20.89
N PRO A 183 34.48 -3.31 21.02
CA PRO A 183 35.79 -2.65 20.99
C PRO A 183 36.66 -2.87 22.23
N SER A 184 36.06 -3.32 23.35
CA SER A 184 36.76 -3.61 24.60
C SER A 184 36.03 -4.66 25.44
N GLY A 185 36.66 -5.15 26.50
CA GLY A 185 35.97 -5.97 27.49
C GLY A 185 34.78 -5.21 28.10
N GLY A 186 33.62 -5.84 28.20
CA GLY A 186 32.38 -5.20 28.62
C GLY A 186 31.14 -6.06 28.36
N THR A 187 30.00 -5.58 28.86
CA THR A 187 28.67 -6.14 28.55
C THR A 187 28.02 -5.30 27.46
N TYR A 188 27.55 -5.93 26.40
CA TYR A 188 26.95 -5.29 25.24
C TYR A 188 25.54 -5.82 25.03
N THR A 189 24.61 -4.93 24.69
CA THR A 189 23.25 -5.30 24.26
C THR A 189 23.15 -5.08 22.76
N ILE A 190 23.00 -6.18 22.02
CA ILE A 190 23.04 -6.20 20.56
C ILE A 190 21.59 -6.21 20.04
N ALA A 191 21.33 -5.33 19.06
CA ALA A 191 20.03 -5.14 18.42
C ALA A 191 18.83 -4.96 19.39
N PRO A 192 18.91 -4.04 20.37
CA PRO A 192 17.74 -3.73 21.19
C PRO A 192 16.68 -2.97 20.39
N THR A 193 15.41 -3.11 20.80
CA THR A 193 14.29 -2.37 20.22
C THR A 193 14.05 -1.10 21.04
N THR A 194 14.09 0.07 20.40
CA THR A 194 13.74 1.34 21.06
C THR A 194 12.33 1.74 20.67
N THR A 195 11.49 2.03 21.67
CA THR A 195 10.11 2.45 21.48
C THR A 195 9.82 3.71 22.30
N TYR A 196 8.83 4.50 21.87
CA TYR A 196 8.28 5.62 22.61
C TYR A 196 6.81 5.33 22.91
N VAL A 197 6.42 5.51 24.18
CA VAL A 197 5.02 5.39 24.60
C VAL A 197 4.54 6.70 25.23
N GLU A 198 3.36 7.15 24.84
CA GLU A 198 2.78 8.43 25.31
C GLU A 198 2.16 8.32 26.71
N GLN A 199 1.70 7.12 27.07
CA GLN A 199 1.09 6.80 28.37
C GLN A 199 1.62 5.45 28.86
N PRO A 200 1.61 5.18 30.19
CA PRO A 200 2.04 3.90 30.73
C PRO A 200 1.32 2.72 30.06
N THR A 201 2.08 1.83 29.43
CA THR A 201 1.57 0.75 28.59
C THR A 201 2.51 -0.47 28.66
N ASP A 202 1.94 -1.65 28.48
CA ASP A 202 2.69 -2.89 28.27
C ASP A 202 3.24 -2.95 26.85
N VAL A 203 4.56 -2.94 26.70
CA VAL A 203 5.23 -3.08 25.40
C VAL A 203 5.64 -4.53 25.20
N VAL A 204 5.26 -5.09 24.05
CA VAL A 204 5.66 -6.44 23.64
C VAL A 204 6.78 -6.34 22.62
N VAL A 205 7.93 -6.95 22.91
CA VAL A 205 9.07 -7.08 21.98
C VAL A 205 9.42 -8.55 21.78
N PRO A 206 9.85 -8.97 20.60
CA PRO A 206 10.28 -10.35 20.39
C PRO A 206 11.59 -10.62 21.16
N SER A 207 11.69 -11.78 21.80
CA SER A 207 12.89 -12.25 22.49
C SER A 207 13.24 -13.67 22.05
N ILE A 208 14.51 -14.06 22.19
CA ILE A 208 14.95 -15.41 21.85
C ILE A 208 14.73 -16.34 23.05
N THR A 209 14.14 -17.50 22.80
CA THR A 209 14.13 -18.63 23.74
C THR A 209 14.66 -19.89 23.06
N ASN A 210 15.39 -20.69 23.82
CA ASN A 210 16.05 -21.89 23.33
C ASN A 210 15.41 -23.13 23.97
N TYR A 211 14.96 -24.06 23.13
CA TYR A 211 14.27 -25.27 23.55
C TYR A 211 15.17 -26.50 23.37
N PRO A 212 15.42 -27.28 24.44
CA PRO A 212 16.16 -28.53 24.31
C PRO A 212 15.33 -29.59 23.54
N PRO A 213 15.99 -30.64 23.01
CA PRO A 213 15.29 -31.79 22.43
C PRO A 213 14.30 -32.40 23.43
N GLY A 214 13.09 -32.72 22.97
CA GLY A 214 12.03 -33.23 23.84
C GLY A 214 10.67 -33.27 23.15
N THR A 215 9.69 -33.86 23.85
CA THR A 215 8.29 -33.89 23.40
C THR A 215 7.50 -32.84 24.17
N TYR A 216 6.86 -31.94 23.45
CA TYR A 216 6.09 -30.82 23.99
C TYR A 216 4.62 -31.03 23.63
N THR A 217 3.73 -30.99 24.63
CA THR A 217 2.30 -31.23 24.43
C THR A 217 1.50 -30.03 24.91
N GLN A 218 0.67 -29.49 24.03
CA GLN A 218 -0.42 -28.58 24.36
C GLN A 218 -1.68 -29.41 24.57
N PRO A 219 -2.25 -29.44 25.79
CA PRO A 219 -3.53 -30.12 26.02
C PRO A 219 -4.68 -29.37 25.33
N GLU A 220 -5.75 -30.09 24.99
CA GLU A 220 -7.00 -29.47 24.54
C GLU A 220 -7.58 -28.62 25.68
N VAL A 221 -7.95 -27.37 25.38
CA VAL A 221 -8.55 -26.44 26.35
C VAL A 221 -9.95 -26.08 25.91
N VAL A 222 -10.94 -26.43 26.73
CA VAL A 222 -12.34 -25.99 26.57
C VAL A 222 -12.61 -24.93 27.63
N THR A 223 -12.94 -23.70 27.21
CA THR A 223 -13.21 -22.60 28.14
C THR A 223 -14.42 -21.78 27.72
N THR A 224 -15.06 -21.12 28.69
CA THR A 224 -16.22 -20.23 28.45
C THR A 224 -15.78 -18.78 28.57
N ILE A 225 -15.81 -18.06 27.46
CA ILE A 225 -15.45 -16.64 27.40
C ILE A 225 -16.67 -15.79 27.79
N THR A 226 -16.54 -15.11 28.93
CA THR A 226 -17.59 -14.22 29.47
C THR A 226 -17.31 -12.73 29.21
N ASP A 227 -16.05 -12.36 28.90
CA ASP A 227 -15.63 -11.00 28.54
C ASP A 227 -14.54 -11.08 27.44
N THR A 228 -14.73 -10.36 26.34
CA THR A 228 -13.81 -10.28 25.19
C THR A 228 -12.48 -9.59 25.51
N LYS A 229 -12.33 -9.00 26.70
CA LYS A 229 -11.06 -8.46 27.22
C LYS A 229 -10.19 -9.52 27.92
N THR A 230 -10.66 -10.76 28.05
CA THR A 230 -9.92 -11.84 28.71
C THR A 230 -8.91 -12.45 27.74
N VAL A 231 -7.62 -12.37 28.05
CA VAL A 231 -6.56 -13.10 27.33
C VAL A 231 -6.47 -14.51 27.89
N VAL A 232 -6.69 -15.52 27.04
CA VAL A 232 -6.52 -16.92 27.42
C VAL A 232 -5.12 -17.37 26.99
N TYR A 233 -4.32 -17.82 27.95
CA TYR A 233 -3.02 -18.43 27.72
C TYR A 233 -3.16 -19.95 27.80
N CYS A 234 -2.86 -20.65 26.71
CA CYS A 234 -2.72 -22.10 26.73
C CYS A 234 -1.26 -22.46 27.06
N PRO A 235 -0.96 -22.97 28.27
CA PRO A 235 0.41 -23.35 28.60
C PRO A 235 0.84 -24.57 27.78
N PHE A 236 2.08 -24.56 27.27
CA PHE A 236 2.75 -25.76 26.81
C PHE A 236 3.34 -26.47 28.03
N GLU A 237 2.92 -27.71 28.28
CA GLU A 237 3.63 -28.57 29.23
C GLU A 237 4.75 -29.31 28.48
N ALA A 238 5.99 -29.08 28.91
CA ALA A 238 7.12 -29.88 28.45
C ALA A 238 7.01 -31.29 29.07
N VAL A 239 6.90 -32.32 28.25
CA VAL A 239 6.99 -33.69 28.73
C VAL A 239 8.46 -34.07 28.70
N THR A 240 9.12 -34.04 29.85
CA THR A 240 10.52 -34.45 29.99
C THR A 240 10.67 -35.89 29.50
N PRO A 241 11.59 -36.20 28.57
CA PRO A 241 11.76 -37.57 28.08
C PRO A 241 12.22 -38.45 29.24
N THR A 242 11.33 -39.34 29.69
CA THR A 242 11.71 -40.41 30.62
C THR A 242 12.43 -41.45 29.79
N SER A 243 13.73 -41.66 30.06
CA SER A 243 14.52 -42.69 29.40
C SER A 243 13.81 -44.04 29.46
N SER A 244 13.46 -44.55 28.29
CA SER A 244 12.86 -45.86 28.07
C SER A 244 13.73 -46.95 28.69
N VAL A 245 13.16 -47.69 29.66
CA VAL A 245 13.56 -49.07 29.94
C VAL A 245 12.37 -49.96 29.58
N ALA A 246 12.67 -50.96 28.74
CA ALA A 246 11.74 -51.87 28.09
C ALA A 246 11.18 -52.96 29.05
N PRO A 247 10.26 -53.83 28.61
CA PRO A 247 8.97 -54.08 29.26
C PRO A 247 8.99 -55.25 30.24
N THR A 248 8.08 -55.24 31.22
CA THR A 248 7.62 -56.47 31.88
C THR A 248 6.12 -56.43 32.16
N THR A 249 5.50 -57.55 31.79
CA THR A 249 4.12 -57.95 32.00
C THR A 249 3.71 -57.95 33.48
N SER A 250 2.54 -57.41 33.82
CA SER A 250 1.69 -57.98 34.87
C SER A 250 0.25 -57.48 34.78
N ALA A 251 -0.68 -58.36 35.14
CA ALA A 251 -2.11 -58.33 34.88
C ALA A 251 -2.94 -57.38 35.79
N ALA A 252 -4.16 -57.11 35.31
CA ALA A 252 -5.35 -56.45 35.91
C ALA A 252 -5.70 -56.90 37.36
N PRO A 253 -6.71 -56.34 38.10
CA PRO A 253 -7.96 -55.71 37.63
C PRO A 253 -8.55 -54.61 38.60
N PRO A 254 -9.89 -54.38 38.75
CA PRO A 254 -10.57 -53.12 38.39
C PRO A 254 -11.28 -52.42 39.58
N THR A 255 -11.86 -51.23 39.41
CA THR A 255 -13.07 -50.72 40.12
C THR A 255 -13.42 -49.31 39.60
N SER A 256 -14.54 -49.12 38.88
CA SER A 256 -15.93 -48.93 39.35
C SER A 256 -16.21 -47.56 39.99
N ALA A 257 -16.88 -46.68 39.24
CA ALA A 257 -17.88 -45.75 39.78
C ALA A 257 -18.87 -45.31 38.69
N ALA A 258 -20.12 -45.14 39.10
CA ALA A 258 -21.36 -45.16 38.34
C ALA A 258 -21.85 -43.77 37.83
N PRO A 259 -22.87 -43.71 36.94
CA PRO A 259 -23.52 -42.49 36.41
C PRO A 259 -24.78 -42.14 37.25
N PRO A 260 -25.79 -41.30 36.85
CA PRO A 260 -26.01 -40.40 35.69
C PRO A 260 -26.40 -38.96 36.15
N THR A 261 -26.75 -37.96 35.32
CA THR A 261 -28.12 -37.72 34.79
C THR A 261 -28.18 -36.57 33.77
N SER A 262 -29.08 -36.79 32.80
CA SER A 262 -29.57 -35.88 31.77
C SER A 262 -30.59 -34.88 32.31
N THR A 263 -30.54 -33.63 31.85
CA THR A 263 -31.72 -32.74 31.78
C THR A 263 -31.61 -31.82 30.56
N ALA A 264 -32.66 -31.84 29.74
CA ALA A 264 -32.85 -30.98 28.57
C ALA A 264 -33.43 -29.60 28.97
N PRO A 265 -33.18 -28.52 28.20
CA PRO A 265 -33.98 -27.31 28.31
C PRO A 265 -34.98 -27.12 27.15
N PRO A 266 -36.08 -26.36 27.35
CA PRO A 266 -37.26 -26.36 26.50
C PRO A 266 -37.31 -25.19 25.50
N ALA A 267 -38.16 -25.36 24.48
CA ALA A 267 -38.52 -24.38 23.47
C ALA A 267 -39.43 -23.25 24.00
N THR A 268 -39.29 -22.03 23.48
CA THR A 268 -40.26 -20.92 23.62
C THR A 268 -40.25 -20.03 22.36
N VAL A 269 -41.27 -20.10 21.50
CA VAL A 269 -42.46 -19.23 21.32
C VAL A 269 -42.18 -17.77 20.91
N TYR A 270 -42.53 -17.43 19.66
CA TYR A 270 -42.63 -16.08 19.11
C TYR A 270 -44.02 -15.47 19.36
N PRO A 271 -44.14 -14.15 19.62
CA PRO A 271 -45.39 -13.43 19.48
C PRO A 271 -45.45 -12.64 18.16
N THR A 272 -46.49 -12.94 17.36
CA THR A 272 -47.08 -12.12 16.29
C THR A 272 -47.91 -10.97 16.84
N THR A 273 -47.78 -9.77 16.26
CA THR A 273 -48.78 -8.67 16.18
C THR A 273 -48.26 -7.64 15.15
N THR A 274 -48.98 -6.78 14.44
CA THR A 274 -50.37 -6.59 13.97
C THR A 274 -50.25 -5.42 12.96
N ALA A 275 -51.03 -5.44 11.89
CA ALA A 275 -50.96 -4.50 10.76
C ALA A 275 -51.69 -3.15 10.96
N ALA A 276 -51.38 -2.21 10.04
CA ALA A 276 -52.16 -1.08 9.48
C ALA A 276 -51.82 0.36 9.93
N PRO A 277 -52.12 1.43 9.13
CA PRO A 277 -52.32 1.55 7.68
C PRO A 277 -51.46 2.66 7.00
N ALA A 278 -51.48 2.68 5.66
CA ALA A 278 -50.87 3.72 4.80
C ALA A 278 -51.75 4.98 4.66
N PRO A 279 -51.18 6.12 4.21
CA PRO A 279 -51.92 7.10 3.42
C PRO A 279 -51.33 7.34 2.02
N GLU A 280 -52.25 7.76 1.15
CA GLU A 280 -52.24 7.92 -0.31
C GLU A 280 -51.41 9.10 -0.88
N PRO A 281 -51.17 9.14 -2.21
CA PRO A 281 -50.31 10.11 -2.88
C PRO A 281 -51.06 11.40 -3.32
N THR A 282 -50.35 12.52 -3.37
CA THR A 282 -50.78 13.77 -4.03
C THR A 282 -49.57 14.34 -4.80
N SER A 283 -49.56 14.26 -6.14
CA SER A 283 -50.15 15.17 -7.13
C SER A 283 -49.15 16.23 -7.65
N ALA A 284 -48.65 15.93 -8.84
CA ALA A 284 -48.37 16.82 -9.98
C ALA A 284 -47.99 18.30 -9.75
N TYR A 285 -46.77 18.65 -10.17
CA TYR A 285 -46.42 19.93 -10.82
C TYR A 285 -45.48 19.60 -11.99
N ALA A 286 -45.97 19.70 -13.23
CA ALA A 286 -45.96 20.88 -14.09
C ALA A 286 -44.58 21.12 -14.72
N THR A 287 -44.45 20.58 -15.93
CA THR A 287 -43.35 20.72 -16.89
C THR A 287 -43.26 22.17 -17.38
N SER A 288 -42.09 22.79 -17.26
CA SER A 288 -41.74 23.99 -18.05
C SER A 288 -40.38 23.78 -18.70
N ALA A 289 -40.37 23.56 -20.02
CA ALA A 289 -39.17 23.50 -20.83
C ALA A 289 -38.61 24.91 -21.11
N PRO A 290 -37.29 25.15 -21.00
CA PRO A 290 -36.62 26.29 -21.61
C PRO A 290 -35.99 25.91 -22.97
N PRO A 291 -35.62 26.92 -23.79
CA PRO A 291 -35.61 26.82 -25.25
C PRO A 291 -34.34 26.19 -25.83
N THR A 292 -34.52 25.58 -27.01
CA THR A 292 -33.49 24.99 -27.85
C THR A 292 -32.56 26.08 -28.40
N SER A 293 -31.34 26.16 -27.86
CA SER A 293 -30.23 26.87 -28.51
C SER A 293 -29.29 25.80 -29.07
N THR A 294 -29.25 25.69 -30.40
CA THR A 294 -28.29 24.89 -31.15
C THR A 294 -26.92 25.56 -31.10
N ALA A 295 -26.24 25.46 -29.96
CA ALA A 295 -24.80 25.65 -29.90
C ALA A 295 -24.14 24.37 -30.42
N SER A 296 -23.30 24.47 -31.45
CA SER A 296 -22.46 23.36 -31.90
C SER A 296 -21.59 22.91 -30.73
N LYS A 297 -21.78 21.67 -30.28
CA LYS A 297 -21.03 21.06 -29.19
C LYS A 297 -19.52 21.22 -29.45
N PRO A 298 -18.73 21.79 -28.53
CA PRO A 298 -17.29 21.87 -28.71
C PRO A 298 -16.75 20.46 -28.86
N LYS A 299 -16.06 20.18 -29.96
CA LYS A 299 -15.36 18.91 -30.15
C LYS A 299 -14.22 18.85 -29.13
N PRO A 300 -14.05 17.75 -28.38
CA PRO A 300 -12.90 17.57 -27.51
C PRO A 300 -11.61 17.83 -28.30
N THR A 301 -10.74 18.69 -27.78
CA THR A 301 -9.45 19.00 -28.40
C THR A 301 -8.46 17.88 -28.06
N GLY A 302 -7.99 17.17 -29.08
CA GLY A 302 -7.09 16.00 -28.95
C GLY A 302 -7.77 14.73 -29.45
N GLY A 303 -7.36 14.20 -30.59
CA GLY A 303 -7.86 12.91 -31.07
C GLY A 303 -7.12 11.75 -30.43
N ASN A 304 -7.72 10.56 -30.47
CA ASN A 304 -7.04 9.31 -30.10
C ASN A 304 -5.76 9.16 -30.93
N GLY A 305 -4.61 9.07 -30.26
CA GLY A 305 -3.31 8.83 -30.90
C GLY A 305 -2.43 10.07 -31.14
N GLY A 306 -2.78 11.24 -30.58
CA GLY A 306 -1.87 12.40 -30.53
C GLY A 306 -0.81 12.28 -29.43
N SER A 307 0.26 13.09 -29.51
CA SER A 307 1.18 13.26 -28.39
C SER A 307 0.41 13.79 -27.18
N LEU A 308 0.48 13.06 -26.05
CA LEU A 308 -0.13 13.49 -24.80
C LEU A 308 0.59 14.73 -24.27
N GLY A 309 -0.18 15.73 -23.87
CA GLY A 309 0.31 16.85 -23.10
C GLY A 309 -0.53 18.11 -23.23
N GLY A 310 -0.34 19.02 -22.29
CA GLY A 310 -0.90 20.37 -22.30
C GLY A 310 -0.18 21.25 -23.33
N ASP A 311 -0.91 22.21 -23.88
CA ASP A 311 -0.42 23.15 -24.88
C ASP A 311 -0.40 24.61 -24.38
N THR A 312 -0.81 24.82 -23.12
CA THR A 312 -1.05 26.14 -22.54
C THR A 312 -0.07 26.40 -21.40
N PRO A 313 0.96 27.24 -21.60
CA PRO A 313 1.93 27.57 -20.55
C PRO A 313 1.25 28.16 -19.31
N GLY A 314 1.61 27.67 -18.13
CA GLY A 314 1.09 28.17 -16.85
C GLY A 314 -0.32 27.71 -16.48
N VAL A 315 -0.95 26.86 -17.30
CA VAL A 315 -2.23 26.20 -16.98
C VAL A 315 -1.94 24.70 -16.81
N PRO A 316 -2.39 24.06 -15.72
CA PRO A 316 -2.27 22.61 -15.60
C PRO A 316 -2.96 21.92 -16.79
N TRP A 317 -2.34 20.88 -17.33
CA TRP A 317 -2.97 20.14 -18.41
C TRP A 317 -4.23 19.41 -17.94
N GLY A 318 -4.12 18.75 -16.79
CA GLY A 318 -5.20 17.95 -16.21
C GLY A 318 -5.10 17.78 -14.70
N THR A 319 -6.17 17.23 -14.14
CA THR A 319 -6.24 16.83 -12.73
C THR A 319 -6.88 15.46 -12.60
N THR A 320 -6.60 14.76 -11.51
CA THR A 320 -7.35 13.57 -11.15
C THR A 320 -8.74 13.97 -10.67
N TYR A 321 -9.74 13.13 -10.98
CA TYR A 321 -11.12 13.38 -10.65
C TYR A 321 -11.81 12.09 -10.20
N THR A 322 -12.41 12.15 -9.02
CA THR A 322 -13.27 11.11 -8.44
C THR A 322 -14.64 11.74 -8.22
N PRO A 323 -15.75 11.13 -8.69
CA PRO A 323 -17.09 11.64 -8.45
C PRO A 323 -17.59 11.23 -7.06
N TYR A 324 -16.78 11.51 -6.03
CA TYR A 324 -17.09 11.24 -4.63
C TYR A 324 -17.24 12.55 -3.86
N GLU A 325 -18.20 12.60 -2.96
CA GLU A 325 -18.37 13.72 -2.05
C GLU A 325 -17.13 13.84 -1.13
N PRO A 326 -16.47 15.02 -1.07
CA PRO A 326 -15.24 15.25 -0.30
C PRO A 326 -15.30 14.78 1.16
N GLU A 327 -16.42 15.01 1.83
CA GLU A 327 -16.60 14.71 3.26
C GLU A 327 -16.96 13.24 3.53
N THR A 328 -17.75 12.63 2.65
CA THR A 328 -18.42 11.35 2.95
C THR A 328 -17.90 10.18 2.15
N GLY A 329 -17.28 10.44 0.98
CA GLY A 329 -16.92 9.41 0.01
C GLY A 329 -18.11 8.82 -0.75
N SER A 330 -19.32 9.36 -0.57
CA SER A 330 -20.52 8.93 -1.30
C SER A 330 -20.46 9.36 -2.76
N CYS A 331 -21.14 8.63 -3.65
CA CYS A 331 -21.22 9.04 -5.05
C CYS A 331 -21.92 10.41 -5.20
N MET A 332 -21.31 11.32 -5.97
CA MET A 332 -21.87 12.63 -6.28
C MET A 332 -23.10 12.53 -7.20
N SER A 333 -23.94 13.56 -7.16
CA SER A 333 -25.04 13.72 -8.11
C SER A 333 -24.52 14.05 -9.52
N GLN A 334 -25.38 13.88 -10.53
CA GLN A 334 -25.02 14.25 -11.90
C GLN A 334 -24.79 15.77 -12.03
N GLU A 335 -25.58 16.56 -11.30
CA GLU A 335 -25.50 18.01 -11.29
C GLU A 335 -24.19 18.52 -10.69
N ASP A 336 -23.73 17.94 -9.58
CA ASP A 336 -22.47 18.35 -8.93
C ASP A 336 -21.27 18.00 -9.82
N VAL A 337 -21.25 16.80 -10.42
CA VAL A 337 -20.22 16.38 -11.38
C VAL A 337 -20.18 17.32 -12.58
N GLU A 338 -21.34 17.72 -13.09
CA GLU A 338 -21.44 18.67 -14.19
C GLU A 338 -20.90 20.06 -13.81
N GLU A 339 -21.14 20.53 -12.58
CA GLU A 339 -20.61 21.81 -12.07
C GLU A 339 -19.08 21.76 -11.97
N ASP A 340 -18.52 20.67 -11.43
CA ASP A 340 -17.07 20.45 -11.32
C ASP A 340 -16.37 20.50 -12.68
N ILE A 341 -16.86 19.69 -13.63
CA ILE A 341 -16.26 19.60 -14.96
C ILE A 341 -16.43 20.91 -15.73
N ALA A 342 -17.55 21.62 -15.57
CA ALA A 342 -17.73 22.97 -16.11
C ALA A 342 -16.72 23.96 -15.53
N GLY A 343 -16.49 23.91 -14.22
CA GLY A 343 -15.50 24.73 -13.51
C GLY A 343 -14.08 24.48 -14.01
N LEU A 344 -13.70 23.22 -14.17
CA LEU A 344 -12.41 22.81 -14.75
C LEU A 344 -12.25 23.34 -16.18
N ALA A 345 -13.28 23.20 -17.03
CA ALA A 345 -13.26 23.68 -18.40
C ALA A 345 -13.09 25.20 -18.46
N ALA A 346 -13.77 25.94 -17.57
CA ALA A 346 -13.66 27.39 -17.46
C ALA A 346 -12.25 27.86 -17.06
N LYS A 347 -11.48 27.02 -16.35
CA LYS A 347 -10.07 27.28 -16.01
C LYS A 347 -9.08 26.82 -17.09
N GLY A 348 -9.57 26.27 -18.19
CA GLY A 348 -8.74 25.83 -19.31
C GLY A 348 -8.15 24.43 -19.16
N ILE A 349 -8.56 23.68 -18.13
CA ILE A 349 -8.19 22.27 -17.97
C ILE A 349 -8.72 21.49 -19.18
N LYS A 350 -7.88 20.61 -19.74
CA LYS A 350 -8.18 19.90 -20.99
C LYS A 350 -8.54 18.44 -20.78
N ILE A 351 -8.11 17.85 -19.66
CA ILE A 351 -8.29 16.43 -19.40
C ILE A 351 -8.50 16.16 -17.92
N VAL A 352 -9.34 15.19 -17.61
CA VAL A 352 -9.47 14.63 -16.26
C VAL A 352 -9.06 13.16 -16.27
N ARG A 353 -8.41 12.70 -15.20
CA ARG A 353 -8.07 11.29 -15.00
C ARG A 353 -9.01 10.67 -13.98
N THR A 354 -9.70 9.60 -14.37
CA THR A 354 -10.53 8.77 -13.48
C THR A 354 -9.89 7.39 -13.30
N TYR A 355 -10.17 6.74 -12.18
CA TYR A 355 -9.49 5.49 -11.79
C TYR A 355 -10.32 4.24 -12.09
N SER A 356 -11.64 4.36 -12.08
CA SER A 356 -12.58 3.24 -12.18
C SER A 356 -13.88 3.68 -12.86
N THR A 357 -14.82 2.76 -13.05
CA THR A 357 -16.14 3.02 -13.66
C THR A 357 -17.27 3.19 -12.64
N ASP A 358 -16.95 3.22 -11.35
CA ASP A 358 -17.92 3.36 -10.26
C ASP A 358 -18.56 4.75 -10.20
N CYS A 359 -19.57 4.92 -9.33
CA CYS A 359 -20.29 6.17 -9.13
C CYS A 359 -20.74 6.85 -10.44
N ASN A 360 -21.22 6.05 -11.39
CA ASN A 360 -21.66 6.49 -12.71
C ASN A 360 -20.61 7.31 -13.47
N THR A 361 -19.31 7.08 -13.22
CA THR A 361 -18.20 7.83 -13.84
C THR A 361 -18.37 7.97 -15.35
N LEU A 362 -18.69 6.87 -16.05
CA LEU A 362 -18.84 6.88 -17.51
C LEU A 362 -20.04 7.70 -17.99
N GLU A 363 -21.15 7.72 -17.23
CA GLU A 363 -22.36 8.45 -17.60
C GLU A 363 -22.25 9.93 -17.22
N TYR A 364 -21.89 10.22 -15.96
CA TYR A 364 -21.92 11.57 -15.40
C TYR A 364 -20.66 12.34 -15.79
N VAL A 365 -19.48 11.83 -15.44
CA VAL A 365 -18.19 12.48 -15.78
C VAL A 365 -18.00 12.47 -17.28
N GLY A 366 -18.25 11.33 -17.94
CA GLY A 366 -18.17 11.21 -19.39
C GLY A 366 -19.15 12.13 -20.13
N GLY A 367 -20.39 12.26 -19.64
CA GLY A 367 -21.38 13.17 -20.20
C GLY A 367 -20.97 14.64 -20.07
N ALA A 368 -20.49 15.04 -18.89
CA ALA A 368 -20.03 16.40 -18.61
C ALA A 368 -18.77 16.75 -19.43
N CYS A 369 -17.80 15.84 -19.50
CA CYS A 369 -16.58 16.01 -20.31
C CYS A 369 -16.93 16.23 -21.77
N GLU A 370 -17.84 15.41 -22.33
CA GLU A 370 -18.30 15.56 -23.71
C GLU A 370 -18.99 16.91 -23.93
N LYS A 371 -19.77 17.39 -22.96
CA LYS A 371 -20.48 18.68 -23.04
C LYS A 371 -19.55 19.88 -23.02
N HIS A 372 -18.50 19.83 -22.21
CA HIS A 372 -17.56 20.95 -22.01
C HIS A 372 -16.27 20.85 -22.83
N GLY A 373 -16.12 19.79 -23.63
CA GLY A 373 -14.95 19.61 -24.49
C GLY A 373 -13.69 19.21 -23.74
N ILE A 374 -13.83 18.58 -22.59
CA ILE A 374 -12.75 17.98 -21.81
C ILE A 374 -12.56 16.52 -22.24
N GLN A 375 -11.31 16.07 -22.32
CA GLN A 375 -10.98 14.66 -22.55
C GLN A 375 -10.88 13.87 -21.24
N MET A 376 -10.82 12.55 -21.36
CA MET A 376 -10.65 11.66 -20.21
C MET A 376 -9.42 10.76 -20.36
N MET A 377 -8.71 10.55 -19.26
CA MET A 377 -7.94 9.33 -19.04
C MET A 377 -8.81 8.41 -18.18
N VAL A 378 -9.11 7.21 -18.67
CA VAL A 378 -10.00 6.28 -17.97
C VAL A 378 -9.21 5.14 -17.35
N GLY A 379 -9.60 4.74 -16.15
CA GLY A 379 -8.94 3.68 -15.39
C GLY A 379 -9.71 2.35 -15.39
N VAL A 380 -8.98 1.25 -15.41
CA VAL A 380 -9.42 -0.07 -14.94
C VAL A 380 -8.70 -0.33 -13.62
N PHE A 381 -9.41 -0.14 -12.51
CA PHE A 381 -8.84 -0.21 -11.17
C PHE A 381 -8.61 -1.66 -10.73
N VAL A 382 -7.48 -1.90 -10.05
CA VAL A 382 -7.12 -3.19 -9.46
C VAL A 382 -6.83 -2.99 -7.97
N ASP A 383 -7.65 -3.60 -7.11
CA ASP A 383 -7.61 -3.44 -5.65
C ASP A 383 -7.07 -4.69 -4.91
N GLY A 384 -6.59 -5.68 -5.66
CA GLY A 384 -6.09 -6.95 -5.14
C GLY A 384 -7.15 -7.89 -4.53
N SER A 385 -8.40 -7.44 -4.36
CA SER A 385 -9.41 -8.21 -3.61
C SER A 385 -9.89 -9.48 -4.32
N ASP A 386 -9.92 -9.46 -5.65
CA ASP A 386 -10.36 -10.57 -6.50
C ASP A 386 -9.23 -11.07 -7.44
N GLY A 387 -7.97 -10.77 -7.12
CA GLY A 387 -6.81 -11.02 -7.98
C GLY A 387 -6.70 -10.06 -9.17
N CYS A 388 -5.78 -10.35 -10.10
CA CYS A 388 -5.39 -9.45 -11.19
C CYS A 388 -5.73 -9.95 -12.60
N SER A 389 -6.76 -10.79 -12.72
CA SER A 389 -7.21 -11.33 -14.01
C SER A 389 -8.34 -10.48 -14.59
N ALA A 390 -8.45 -10.44 -15.92
CA ALA A 390 -9.60 -9.86 -16.60
C ALA A 390 -10.93 -10.56 -16.26
N SER A 391 -10.87 -11.80 -15.73
CA SER A 391 -12.03 -12.55 -15.23
C SER A 391 -12.38 -12.25 -13.77
N SER A 392 -11.57 -11.45 -13.05
CA SER A 392 -11.86 -11.04 -11.68
C SER A 392 -13.08 -10.13 -11.66
N GLY A 393 -13.99 -10.34 -10.71
CA GLY A 393 -15.35 -9.76 -10.73
C GLY A 393 -15.37 -8.27 -11.05
N LYS A 394 -14.78 -7.45 -10.17
CA LYS A 394 -14.73 -5.98 -10.36
C LYS A 394 -13.96 -5.54 -11.62
N ILE A 395 -12.92 -6.27 -12.02
CA ILE A 395 -12.13 -5.94 -13.22
C ILE A 395 -12.97 -6.21 -14.47
N SER A 396 -13.63 -7.36 -14.53
CA SER A 396 -14.48 -7.78 -15.65
C SER A 396 -15.68 -6.85 -15.86
N GLU A 397 -16.26 -6.34 -14.76
CA GLU A 397 -17.34 -5.36 -14.78
C GLU A 397 -16.89 -4.01 -15.34
N GLN A 398 -15.72 -3.52 -14.94
CA GLN A 398 -15.14 -2.28 -15.46
C GLN A 398 -14.83 -2.38 -16.96
N ILE A 399 -14.19 -3.48 -17.39
CA ILE A 399 -13.90 -3.74 -18.82
C ILE A 399 -15.22 -3.79 -19.61
N SER A 400 -16.22 -4.51 -19.12
CA SER A 400 -17.53 -4.61 -19.78
C SER A 400 -18.25 -3.26 -19.87
N SER A 401 -18.14 -2.43 -18.82
CA SER A 401 -18.74 -1.10 -18.76
C SER A 401 -18.08 -0.14 -19.75
N LEU A 402 -16.76 -0.10 -19.79
CA LEU A 402 -15.99 0.70 -20.75
C LEU A 402 -16.29 0.29 -22.19
N LYS A 403 -16.28 -1.02 -22.46
CA LYS A 403 -16.61 -1.59 -23.78
C LYS A 403 -18.02 -1.20 -24.23
N SER A 404 -18.98 -1.25 -23.31
CA SER A 404 -20.38 -0.89 -23.59
C SER A 404 -20.57 0.61 -23.77
N TRP A 405 -19.83 1.43 -23.01
CA TRP A 405 -19.87 2.88 -23.11
C TRP A 405 -19.33 3.37 -24.46
N GLY A 406 -18.18 2.82 -24.90
CA GLY A 406 -17.70 2.92 -26.27
C GLY A 406 -17.42 4.34 -26.79
N LYS A 407 -17.41 5.37 -25.92
CA LYS A 407 -17.16 6.76 -26.30
C LYS A 407 -15.67 7.05 -26.45
N TRP A 408 -15.02 6.28 -27.30
CA TRP A 408 -13.56 6.28 -27.45
C TRP A 408 -13.00 7.63 -27.90
N ASP A 409 -13.76 8.45 -28.64
CA ASP A 409 -13.33 9.80 -29.04
C ASP A 409 -13.10 10.76 -27.86
N LEU A 410 -13.62 10.43 -26.66
CA LEU A 410 -13.39 11.19 -25.43
C LEU A 410 -12.13 10.74 -24.68
N VAL A 411 -11.58 9.57 -25.00
CA VAL A 411 -10.56 8.91 -24.19
C VAL A 411 -9.18 9.10 -24.81
N SER A 412 -8.28 9.81 -24.14
CA SER A 412 -6.90 10.00 -24.63
C SER A 412 -5.95 8.90 -24.18
N LEU A 413 -6.23 8.30 -23.02
CA LEU A 413 -5.40 7.28 -22.38
C LEU A 413 -6.28 6.30 -21.59
N VAL A 414 -5.97 5.01 -21.71
CA VAL A 414 -6.48 3.97 -20.81
C VAL A 414 -5.38 3.57 -19.85
N THR A 415 -5.64 3.69 -18.56
CA THR A 415 -4.76 3.26 -17.46
C THR A 415 -5.29 1.96 -16.88
N VAL A 416 -4.47 0.90 -16.87
CA VAL A 416 -4.84 -0.41 -16.31
C VAL A 416 -4.02 -0.65 -15.06
N GLY A 417 -4.67 -0.61 -13.90
CA GLY A 417 -4.02 -0.60 -12.60
C GLY A 417 -3.60 0.81 -12.15
N ASN A 418 -3.48 0.96 -10.84
CA ASN A 418 -2.90 2.12 -10.18
C ASN A 418 -2.12 1.65 -8.96
N GLU A 419 -0.80 1.72 -9.03
CA GLU A 419 0.11 1.23 -7.99
C GLU A 419 -0.17 -0.24 -7.61
N ALA A 420 -0.64 -1.03 -8.56
CA ALA A 420 -1.05 -2.42 -8.33
C ALA A 420 0.17 -3.33 -8.10
N ILE A 421 1.30 -3.01 -8.73
CA ILE A 421 2.56 -3.75 -8.56
C ILE A 421 3.23 -3.34 -7.25
N ILE A 422 3.35 -2.04 -6.97
CA ILE A 422 4.01 -1.59 -5.73
C ILE A 422 3.25 -2.04 -4.47
N ASN A 423 1.92 -2.14 -4.54
CA ASN A 423 1.10 -2.67 -3.45
C ASN A 423 1.11 -4.21 -3.37
N GLY A 424 1.78 -4.89 -4.29
CA GLY A 424 1.84 -6.35 -4.34
C GLY A 424 0.50 -7.01 -4.69
N TYR A 425 -0.46 -6.25 -5.24
CA TYR A 425 -1.73 -6.80 -5.70
C TYR A 425 -1.51 -7.67 -6.93
N CYS A 426 -0.64 -7.21 -7.85
CA CYS A 426 -0.32 -7.90 -9.09
C CYS A 426 1.20 -7.98 -9.31
N THR A 427 1.62 -9.02 -10.01
CA THR A 427 2.92 -9.05 -10.69
C THR A 427 2.91 -8.18 -11.96
N ALA A 428 4.09 -7.82 -12.45
CA ALA A 428 4.23 -7.06 -13.70
C ALA A 428 3.64 -7.83 -14.90
N GLN A 429 3.80 -9.15 -14.96
CA GLN A 429 3.22 -10.02 -15.99
C GLN A 429 1.69 -10.07 -15.95
N GLU A 430 1.08 -10.03 -14.77
CA GLU A 430 -0.39 -9.98 -14.65
C GLU A 430 -0.94 -8.66 -15.17
N ILE A 431 -0.31 -7.52 -14.84
CA ILE A 431 -0.67 -6.22 -15.41
C ILE A 431 -0.47 -6.22 -16.93
N ALA A 432 0.64 -6.78 -17.43
CA ALA A 432 0.88 -6.90 -18.86
C ALA A 432 -0.25 -7.66 -19.58
N SER A 433 -0.63 -8.81 -19.03
CA SER A 433 -1.71 -9.66 -19.56
C SER A 433 -3.07 -8.96 -19.51
N LEU A 434 -3.32 -8.17 -18.46
CA LEU A 434 -4.54 -7.40 -18.32
C LEU A 434 -4.62 -6.25 -19.34
N ILE A 435 -3.50 -5.57 -19.61
CA ILE A 435 -3.40 -4.55 -20.66
C ILE A 435 -3.68 -5.15 -22.03
N GLU A 436 -3.07 -6.30 -22.36
CA GLU A 436 -3.33 -7.00 -23.63
C GLU A 436 -4.79 -7.41 -23.77
N THR A 437 -5.41 -7.87 -22.68
CA THR A 437 -6.84 -8.21 -22.66
C THR A 437 -7.69 -6.96 -22.91
N CYS A 438 -7.41 -5.85 -22.24
CA CYS A 438 -8.11 -4.57 -22.47
C CYS A 438 -7.96 -4.10 -23.92
N LYS A 439 -6.75 -4.19 -24.49
CA LYS A 439 -6.49 -3.89 -25.92
C LYS A 439 -7.37 -4.73 -26.85
N SER A 440 -7.54 -6.02 -26.54
CA SER A 440 -8.38 -6.92 -27.34
C SER A 440 -9.88 -6.62 -27.20
N GLU A 441 -10.34 -6.30 -26.00
CA GLU A 441 -11.75 -6.06 -25.69
C GLU A 441 -12.23 -4.68 -26.18
N PHE A 442 -11.34 -3.68 -26.18
CA PHE A 442 -11.61 -2.32 -26.62
C PHE A 442 -11.32 -2.11 -28.12
N SER A 443 -11.82 -3.02 -28.97
CA SER A 443 -11.56 -3.05 -30.43
C SER A 443 -11.89 -1.76 -31.22
N GLY A 444 -12.64 -0.82 -30.65
CA GLY A 444 -12.92 0.50 -31.24
C GLY A 444 -12.01 1.63 -30.74
N TYR A 445 -11.17 1.37 -29.74
CA TYR A 445 -10.26 2.34 -29.15
C TYR A 445 -8.91 2.29 -29.85
N THR A 446 -8.45 3.47 -30.28
CA THR A 446 -7.18 3.65 -31.01
C THR A 446 -6.18 4.54 -30.26
N GLY A 447 -6.50 4.89 -29.01
CA GLY A 447 -5.62 5.67 -28.16
C GLY A 447 -4.56 4.81 -27.47
N LEU A 448 -3.93 5.40 -26.46
CA LEU A 448 -2.78 4.82 -25.77
C LEU A 448 -3.24 3.99 -24.56
N PHE A 449 -2.43 3.00 -24.19
CA PHE A 449 -2.55 2.23 -22.96
C PHE A 449 -1.32 2.38 -22.09
N THR A 450 -1.50 2.37 -20.78
CA THR A 450 -0.42 2.28 -19.80
C THR A 450 -0.91 1.66 -18.49
N THR A 451 -0.02 1.52 -17.52
CA THR A 451 -0.35 1.36 -16.09
C THR A 451 0.18 2.60 -15.34
N ALA A 452 -0.40 2.93 -14.19
CA ALA A 452 0.14 3.94 -13.30
C ALA A 452 0.95 3.26 -12.20
N GLU A 453 2.27 3.46 -12.18
CA GLU A 453 3.17 2.92 -11.16
C GLU A 453 4.20 3.95 -10.72
N THR A 454 4.82 3.77 -9.56
CA THR A 454 5.90 4.67 -9.13
C THR A 454 7.17 4.48 -9.96
N VAL A 455 8.03 5.49 -9.97
CA VAL A 455 9.31 5.46 -10.71
C VAL A 455 10.17 4.25 -10.33
N ASN A 456 10.22 3.90 -9.03
CA ASN A 456 11.04 2.78 -8.58
C ASN A 456 10.55 1.44 -9.16
N ILE A 457 9.24 1.25 -9.34
CA ILE A 457 8.70 0.04 -9.98
C ILE A 457 9.08 0.01 -11.46
N TRP A 458 8.95 1.14 -12.17
CA TRP A 458 9.39 1.22 -13.56
C TRP A 458 10.89 0.92 -13.73
N GLN A 459 11.73 1.26 -12.75
CA GLN A 459 13.17 0.97 -12.79
C GLN A 459 13.52 -0.52 -12.56
N GLU A 460 12.56 -1.34 -12.13
CA GLU A 460 12.81 -2.77 -11.93
C GLU A 460 12.95 -3.51 -13.29
N PRO A 461 13.99 -4.33 -13.48
CA PRO A 461 14.20 -5.06 -14.74
C PRO A 461 13.04 -5.99 -15.14
N GLU A 462 12.37 -6.59 -14.15
CA GLU A 462 11.22 -7.45 -14.37
C GLU A 462 10.03 -6.66 -14.92
N THR A 463 9.74 -5.50 -14.31
CA THR A 463 8.72 -4.56 -14.77
C THR A 463 8.98 -4.10 -16.19
N GLN A 464 10.20 -3.68 -16.52
CA GLN A 464 10.57 -3.27 -17.88
C GLN A 464 10.38 -4.42 -18.88
N SER A 465 10.86 -5.61 -18.52
CA SER A 465 10.75 -6.79 -19.39
C SER A 465 9.30 -7.18 -19.68
N ALA A 466 8.41 -7.04 -18.70
CA ALA A 466 6.99 -7.37 -18.84
C ALA A 466 6.20 -6.27 -19.56
N LEU A 467 6.40 -5.00 -19.18
CA LEU A 467 5.51 -3.90 -19.55
C LEU A 467 5.97 -3.14 -20.80
N CYS A 468 7.28 -2.99 -21.03
CA CYS A 468 7.78 -2.21 -22.17
C CYS A 468 7.29 -2.74 -23.52
N GLY A 469 6.92 -4.01 -23.63
CA GLY A 469 6.35 -4.57 -24.87
C GLY A 469 4.88 -4.23 -25.11
N VAL A 470 4.10 -3.97 -24.05
CA VAL A 470 2.64 -3.92 -24.10
C VAL A 470 2.04 -2.54 -23.84
N VAL A 471 2.74 -1.64 -23.14
CA VAL A 471 2.29 -0.24 -22.94
C VAL A 471 2.61 0.62 -24.15
N ASP A 472 1.89 1.73 -24.36
CA ASP A 472 2.17 2.68 -25.45
C ASP A 472 2.93 3.92 -24.93
N ILE A 473 2.82 4.22 -23.63
CA ILE A 473 3.51 5.29 -22.90
C ILE A 473 3.79 4.82 -21.46
N LEU A 474 4.77 5.39 -20.76
CA LEU A 474 5.06 5.03 -19.37
C LEU A 474 4.40 6.02 -18.41
N GLY A 475 3.36 5.56 -17.71
CA GLY A 475 2.61 6.35 -16.74
C GLY A 475 3.17 6.22 -15.33
N THR A 476 3.58 7.34 -14.73
CA THR A 476 4.17 7.32 -13.38
C THR A 476 3.46 8.22 -12.37
N ASN A 477 3.37 7.75 -11.13
CA ASN A 477 2.98 8.55 -9.97
C ASN A 477 4.23 9.07 -9.27
N ALA A 478 4.37 10.39 -9.15
CA ALA A 478 5.57 11.04 -8.66
C ALA A 478 5.24 12.24 -7.77
N HIS A 479 5.20 12.03 -6.45
CA HIS A 479 4.89 13.08 -5.47
C HIS A 479 6.17 13.56 -4.78
N ALA A 480 6.56 14.81 -5.05
CA ALA A 480 7.74 15.43 -4.43
C ALA A 480 7.66 15.48 -2.90
N PHE A 481 6.44 15.54 -2.34
CA PHE A 481 6.22 15.60 -0.90
C PHE A 481 6.82 14.41 -0.13
N PHE A 482 6.84 13.21 -0.72
CA PHE A 482 7.41 12.02 -0.07
C PHE A 482 8.93 11.91 -0.20
N ASN A 483 9.57 12.89 -0.87
CA ASN A 483 11.01 13.01 -0.89
C ASN A 483 11.48 13.93 0.25
N TYR A 484 12.14 13.34 1.26
CA TYR A 484 12.59 14.01 2.48
C TYR A 484 13.59 15.18 2.28
N GLN A 485 14.09 15.38 1.05
CA GLN A 485 15.09 16.37 0.68
C GLN A 485 14.57 17.44 -0.28
N THR A 486 13.29 17.37 -0.67
CA THR A 486 12.69 18.28 -1.65
C THR A 486 11.82 19.31 -0.93
N THR A 487 12.12 20.60 -1.09
CA THR A 487 11.24 21.69 -0.63
C THR A 487 10.15 21.96 -1.66
N ALA A 488 9.09 22.67 -1.26
CA ALA A 488 7.98 23.00 -2.16
C ALA A 488 8.44 23.72 -3.44
N GLU A 489 9.38 24.65 -3.35
CA GLU A 489 9.89 25.41 -4.51
C GLU A 489 10.56 24.50 -5.54
N LYS A 490 11.13 23.38 -5.09
CA LYS A 490 11.83 22.40 -5.92
C LYS A 490 10.96 21.21 -6.36
N ALA A 491 9.67 21.23 -6.02
CA ALA A 491 8.76 20.14 -6.36
C ALA A 491 8.71 19.88 -7.88
N GLY A 492 8.63 20.93 -8.69
CA GLY A 492 8.62 20.81 -10.15
C GLY A 492 9.90 20.21 -10.72
N GLU A 493 11.07 20.61 -10.20
CA GLU A 493 12.37 20.04 -10.60
C GLU A 493 12.45 18.55 -10.26
N PHE A 494 12.00 18.17 -9.06
CA PHE A 494 11.94 16.76 -8.66
C PHE A 494 11.02 15.96 -9.57
N VAL A 495 9.77 16.39 -9.77
CA VAL A 495 8.80 15.68 -10.62
C VAL A 495 9.29 15.57 -12.06
N LYS A 496 9.91 16.63 -12.60
CA LYS A 496 10.53 16.59 -13.92
C LYS A 496 11.66 15.56 -13.99
N SER A 497 12.54 15.50 -12.98
CA SER A 497 13.59 14.48 -12.95
C SER A 497 13.04 13.04 -12.92
N GLN A 498 11.91 12.83 -12.24
CA GLN A 498 11.24 11.53 -12.19
C GLN A 498 10.64 11.16 -13.56
N LEU A 499 10.01 12.12 -14.23
CA LEU A 499 9.52 11.98 -15.59
C LEU A 499 10.66 11.67 -16.58
N ASP A 500 11.80 12.35 -16.45
CA ASP A 500 12.97 12.13 -17.31
C ASP A 500 13.53 10.72 -17.15
N ILE A 501 13.67 10.23 -15.90
CA ILE A 501 14.07 8.84 -15.64
C ILE A 501 13.14 7.87 -16.36
N VAL A 502 11.82 8.01 -16.14
CA VAL A 502 10.83 7.08 -16.70
C VAL A 502 10.85 7.10 -18.23
N SER A 503 11.03 8.26 -18.84
CA SER A 503 11.06 8.43 -20.30
C SER A 503 12.28 7.76 -20.98
N GLU A 504 13.29 7.35 -20.20
CA GLU A 504 14.49 6.67 -20.70
C GLU A 504 14.44 5.13 -20.56
N LEU A 505 13.41 4.57 -19.90
CA LEU A 505 13.41 3.15 -19.52
C LEU A 505 12.95 2.20 -20.64
N CYS A 506 12.01 2.63 -21.49
CA CYS A 506 11.58 1.83 -22.65
C CYS A 506 11.88 2.55 -23.95
N ASP A 507 12.69 1.93 -24.80
CA ASP A 507 13.13 2.51 -26.08
C ASP A 507 11.96 3.03 -26.92
N GLY A 508 12.03 4.32 -27.26
CA GLY A 508 11.08 4.99 -28.15
C GLY A 508 9.71 5.30 -27.55
N LYS A 509 9.55 5.18 -26.22
CA LYS A 509 8.30 5.50 -25.51
C LYS A 509 8.51 6.66 -24.55
N ASP A 510 7.60 7.63 -24.62
CA ASP A 510 7.63 8.81 -23.77
C ASP A 510 7.11 8.48 -22.36
N GLY A 511 7.38 9.35 -21.40
CA GLY A 511 6.81 9.32 -20.05
C GLY A 511 5.63 10.27 -19.88
N ILE A 512 4.81 10.01 -18.87
CA ILE A 512 3.76 10.92 -18.39
C ILE A 512 3.59 10.78 -16.87
N VAL A 513 3.46 11.91 -16.17
CA VAL A 513 3.15 11.90 -14.74
C VAL A 513 1.63 11.88 -14.56
N LEU A 514 1.11 10.77 -14.06
CA LEU A 514 -0.31 10.50 -13.92
C LEU A 514 -0.89 10.97 -12.59
N GLU A 515 -0.05 11.11 -11.57
CA GLU A 515 -0.35 11.75 -10.29
C GLU A 515 0.88 12.50 -9.78
N THR A 516 0.66 13.74 -9.36
CA THR A 516 1.61 14.51 -8.56
C THR A 516 0.88 15.60 -7.80
N GLY A 517 1.38 15.97 -6.62
CA GLY A 517 0.79 17.03 -5.84
C GLY A 517 1.60 17.35 -4.60
N TRP A 518 0.97 18.08 -3.70
CA TRP A 518 1.49 18.40 -2.38
C TRP A 518 0.31 18.56 -1.41
N PRO A 519 0.40 18.11 -0.16
CA PRO A 519 -0.72 18.25 0.78
C PRO A 519 -0.71 19.62 1.47
N SER A 520 -1.89 20.20 1.68
CA SER A 520 -2.08 21.47 2.40
C SER A 520 -2.02 21.33 3.92
N GLU A 521 -2.06 20.10 4.43
CA GLU A 521 -1.98 19.76 5.85
C GLU A 521 -1.37 18.36 6.02
N GLY A 522 -0.77 18.08 7.18
CA GLY A 522 -0.13 16.81 7.49
C GLY A 522 1.20 16.95 8.21
N THR A 523 1.84 15.82 8.46
CA THR A 523 3.19 15.75 9.03
C THR A 523 4.23 15.92 7.93
N SER A 524 5.10 16.92 8.08
CA SER A 524 6.23 17.17 7.18
C SER A 524 7.12 15.94 7.01
N GLN A 525 7.56 15.67 5.79
CA GLN A 525 8.51 14.61 5.46
C GLN A 525 9.89 15.23 5.28
N GLY A 526 10.70 15.24 6.33
CA GLY A 526 12.01 15.89 6.29
C GLY A 526 11.88 17.40 6.02
N VAL A 527 12.43 17.88 4.90
CA VAL A 527 12.28 19.30 4.47
C VAL A 527 11.02 19.56 3.64
N ALA A 528 10.27 18.52 3.27
CA ALA A 528 8.98 18.65 2.60
C ALA A 528 7.90 18.99 3.63
N VAL A 529 7.64 20.28 3.80
CA VAL A 529 6.65 20.80 4.76
C VAL A 529 5.26 20.78 4.14
N ALA A 530 4.30 20.13 4.79
CA ALA A 530 2.88 20.23 4.42
C ALA A 530 2.33 21.58 4.87
N GLY A 531 1.47 22.20 4.06
CA GLY A 531 0.92 23.52 4.36
C GLY A 531 0.26 24.17 3.15
N ILE A 532 -0.67 25.10 3.39
CA ILE A 532 -1.40 25.79 2.31
C ILE A 532 -0.44 26.60 1.42
N SER A 533 0.50 27.33 2.03
CA SER A 533 1.51 28.11 1.29
C SER A 533 2.47 27.21 0.51
N GLU A 534 2.87 26.11 1.11
CA GLU A 534 3.79 25.12 0.56
C GLU A 534 3.13 24.38 -0.60
N GLN A 535 1.86 23.98 -0.46
CA GLN A 535 1.08 23.40 -1.54
C GLN A 535 0.98 24.35 -2.73
N ALA A 536 0.60 25.61 -2.51
CA ALA A 536 0.53 26.60 -3.60
C ALA A 536 1.88 26.78 -4.29
N THR A 537 2.98 26.81 -3.53
CA THR A 537 4.35 26.94 -4.05
C THR A 537 4.78 25.71 -4.86
N ALA A 538 4.46 24.51 -4.37
CA ALA A 538 4.78 23.25 -5.04
C ALA A 538 3.98 23.07 -6.34
N ILE A 539 2.68 23.35 -6.30
CA ILE A 539 1.82 23.25 -7.48
C ILE A 539 2.26 24.26 -8.56
N ASP A 540 2.57 25.51 -8.19
CA ASP A 540 3.13 26.49 -9.13
C ASP A 540 4.47 26.04 -9.74
N SER A 541 5.37 25.47 -8.92
CA SER A 541 6.64 24.90 -9.38
C SER A 541 6.43 23.75 -10.39
N ILE A 542 5.50 22.84 -10.11
CA ILE A 542 5.15 21.71 -10.99
C ILE A 542 4.58 22.22 -12.32
N ILE A 543 3.59 23.12 -12.28
CA ILE A 543 2.95 23.67 -13.48
C ILE A 543 3.98 24.33 -14.38
N LYS A 544 4.89 25.14 -13.82
CA LYS A 544 5.94 25.84 -14.57
C LYS A 544 6.98 24.90 -15.20
N THR A 545 7.29 23.79 -14.54
CA THR A 545 8.42 22.92 -14.94
C THR A 545 7.98 21.77 -15.84
N CYS A 546 6.85 21.14 -15.55
CA CYS A 546 6.36 19.94 -16.25
C CYS A 546 4.83 19.83 -16.32
N GLY A 547 4.09 20.94 -16.15
CA GLY A 547 2.62 20.95 -16.14
C GLY A 547 1.97 20.47 -17.44
N GLU A 548 2.69 20.53 -18.56
CA GLU A 548 2.26 19.94 -19.84
C GLU A 548 2.28 18.41 -19.86
N LYS A 549 2.99 17.75 -18.95
CA LYS A 549 3.14 16.28 -18.88
C LYS A 549 2.74 15.70 -17.53
N ALA A 550 2.05 16.48 -16.70
CA ALA A 550 1.67 16.10 -15.35
C ALA A 550 0.18 16.32 -15.08
N ILE A 551 -0.42 15.36 -14.39
CA ILE A 551 -1.79 15.41 -13.90
C ILE A 551 -1.75 15.70 -12.39
N LEU A 552 -2.36 16.82 -11.99
CA LEU A 552 -2.36 17.24 -10.59
C LEU A 552 -3.34 16.42 -9.75
N PHE A 553 -2.85 15.95 -8.61
CA PHE A 553 -3.61 15.20 -7.61
C PHE A 553 -3.88 16.07 -6.39
N SER A 554 -5.12 16.32 -5.99
CA SER A 554 -6.43 15.98 -6.62
C SER A 554 -7.32 17.22 -6.64
N LEU A 555 -8.52 17.18 -7.26
CA LEU A 555 -9.39 18.37 -7.29
C LEU A 555 -9.83 18.83 -5.88
N TYR A 556 -10.29 17.89 -5.04
CA TYR A 556 -10.78 18.16 -3.70
C TYR A 556 -9.99 17.40 -2.63
N ASP A 557 -10.08 17.91 -1.41
CA ASP A 557 -9.69 17.20 -0.20
C ASP A 557 -10.59 15.98 -0.04
N ASP A 558 -10.01 14.83 0.29
CA ASP A 558 -10.72 13.55 0.40
C ASP A 558 -10.78 13.14 1.89
N HIS A 559 -11.62 13.80 2.69
CA HIS A 559 -11.72 13.56 4.13
C HIS A 559 -12.21 12.16 4.50
N TRP A 560 -12.82 11.45 3.54
CA TRP A 560 -13.19 10.04 3.65
C TRP A 560 -11.98 9.08 3.66
N LYS A 561 -10.77 9.53 3.29
CA LYS A 561 -9.53 8.73 3.40
C LYS A 561 -9.05 8.61 4.83
N SER A 562 -8.18 7.63 5.07
CA SER A 562 -7.54 7.44 6.37
C SER A 562 -6.72 8.68 6.75
N GLY A 563 -7.06 9.33 7.87
CA GLY A 563 -6.27 10.41 8.45
C GLY A 563 -5.11 9.92 9.32
N ASN A 564 -4.84 8.61 9.37
CA ASN A 564 -3.79 8.02 10.19
C ASN A 564 -2.79 7.27 9.32
N THR A 565 -1.94 8.01 8.63
CA THR A 565 -0.90 7.44 7.77
C THR A 565 0.50 7.91 8.21
N GLY A 566 1.56 7.48 7.51
CA GLY A 566 2.94 7.88 7.84
C GLY A 566 3.21 9.38 7.68
N CYS A 567 2.31 10.12 7.03
CA CYS A 567 2.32 11.58 6.96
C CYS A 567 1.23 12.25 7.82
N GLY A 568 0.69 11.57 8.83
CA GLY A 568 -0.44 12.08 9.62
C GLY A 568 -1.73 12.06 8.79
N ASN A 569 -2.44 13.19 8.72
CA ASN A 569 -3.68 13.35 7.97
C ASN A 569 -3.48 13.79 6.51
N CYS A 570 -2.25 13.77 5.97
CA CYS A 570 -1.99 14.38 4.66
C CYS A 570 -2.84 13.81 3.51
N GLU A 571 -3.21 12.53 3.57
CA GLU A 571 -4.09 11.87 2.59
C GLU A 571 -5.46 12.55 2.44
N GLN A 572 -5.92 13.26 3.47
CA GLN A 572 -7.19 13.99 3.44
C GLN A 572 -7.07 15.39 2.83
N HIS A 573 -5.87 15.86 2.47
CA HIS A 573 -5.58 17.28 2.23
C HIS A 573 -4.79 17.56 0.93
N TRP A 574 -5.05 16.83 -0.15
CA TRP A 574 -4.38 17.02 -1.46
C TRP A 574 -5.13 17.93 -2.43
N GLY A 575 -6.30 18.45 -2.05
CA GLY A 575 -7.20 19.20 -2.93
C GLY A 575 -6.61 20.52 -3.44
N ILE A 576 -6.68 20.73 -4.76
CA ILE A 576 -6.13 21.92 -5.44
C ILE A 576 -7.20 22.90 -5.92
N SER A 577 -8.50 22.63 -5.74
CA SER A 577 -9.61 23.48 -6.20
C SER A 577 -9.44 24.95 -5.79
N LYS A 578 -9.00 25.20 -4.55
CA LYS A 578 -8.69 26.55 -4.03
C LYS A 578 -7.54 27.23 -4.78
N ILE A 579 -6.51 26.47 -5.18
CA ILE A 579 -5.35 26.98 -5.94
C ILE A 579 -5.74 27.32 -7.37
N LEU A 580 -6.61 26.52 -7.97
CA LEU A 580 -7.14 26.75 -9.31
C LEU A 580 -8.25 27.81 -9.36
N ASP A 581 -8.63 28.37 -8.21
CA ASP A 581 -9.74 29.31 -8.06
C ASP A 581 -11.06 28.72 -8.63
N ILE A 582 -11.22 27.41 -8.49
CA ILE A 582 -12.44 26.69 -8.89
C ILE A 582 -13.41 26.82 -7.71
N SER A 583 -14.33 27.77 -7.82
CA SER A 583 -15.43 27.93 -6.87
C SER A 583 -16.61 27.11 -7.37
N VAL A 584 -16.86 25.96 -6.76
CA VAL A 584 -18.09 25.19 -6.95
C VAL A 584 -18.96 25.40 -5.71
N SER A 585 -20.26 25.48 -5.90
CA SER A 585 -21.24 25.72 -4.85
C SER A 585 -21.35 24.50 -3.94
N ILE A 586 -20.35 24.27 -3.09
CA ILE A 586 -20.46 23.26 -2.03
C ILE A 586 -21.55 23.75 -1.08
N ASN A 587 -22.74 23.17 -1.16
CA ASN A 587 -23.76 23.36 -0.13
C ASN A 587 -23.24 22.68 1.13
N LEU A 588 -22.53 23.47 1.96
CA LEU A 588 -22.09 23.12 3.31
C LEU A 588 -23.28 22.80 4.23
#